data_AF-A0A5A7MLB5-F1
#
_entry.id   AF-A0A5A7MLB5-F1
#
_cell.length_a   1.000
_cell.length_b   1.000
_cell.length_c   1.000
_cell.angle_alpha   90.00
_cell.angle_beta   90.00
_cell.angle_gamma   90.00
#
_symmetry.space_group_name_H-M   'P 1'
#
loop_
_entity.id
_entity.type
_entity.pdbx_description
1 polymer ?
#
loop_
_entity_poly.entity_id
_entity_poly.type
_entity_poly.pdbx_seq_one_letter_code
_entity_poly.pdbx_strand_id
1 'polypeptide(L)'
;MASETDWRQSLEESIRKGDPTWSSEPIFNEATGSYYQLARDVGLKNGINWETANAKAQRLSFKGRKGRLAVIDTPELSAWLNENFPLTGLGYGGNTWIGLRYWCRFRQLSWSNSEVHPFNAFSIWDNPWYYRDEVRCGHPADLPWMGVYIVGDTMRWRAVGFRKVMMHYLVEYPAPQSEDTAKNNIK
;
A
#
# COMPACT_ATOMS: atom_id res chain seq x y z
N MET A 1 -1.65 -5.02 -23.03
CA MET A 1 -1.21 -3.96 -22.11
C MET A 1 -2.34 -2.95 -22.06
N ALA A 2 -3.08 -2.88 -20.94
CA ALA A 2 -4.04 -1.79 -20.76
C ALA A 2 -3.21 -0.51 -20.68
N SER A 3 -3.56 0.49 -21.48
CA SER A 3 -2.79 1.73 -21.51
C SER A 3 -2.97 2.44 -20.16
N GLU A 4 -1.94 3.15 -19.67
CA GLU A 4 -2.00 4.01 -18.47
C GLU A 4 -3.24 4.92 -18.43
N THR A 5 -3.78 5.22 -19.62
CA THR A 5 -4.97 6.02 -19.85
C THR A 5 -6.27 5.35 -19.39
N ASP A 6 -6.36 4.02 -19.42
CA ASP A 6 -7.64 3.30 -19.25
C ASP A 6 -8.13 3.34 -17.80
N TRP A 7 -7.25 3.08 -16.83
CA TRP A 7 -7.66 3.07 -15.42
C TRP A 7 -7.86 4.49 -14.87
N ARG A 8 -7.06 5.47 -15.31
CA ARG A 8 -7.19 6.87 -14.88
C ARG A 8 -8.52 7.46 -15.32
N GLN A 9 -8.92 7.25 -16.57
CA GLN A 9 -10.23 7.67 -17.07
C GLN A 9 -11.37 7.02 -16.28
N SER A 10 -11.25 5.72 -15.97
CA SER A 10 -12.24 5.03 -15.14
C SER A 10 -12.36 5.63 -13.73
N LEU A 11 -11.22 5.96 -13.09
CA LEU A 11 -11.20 6.61 -11.79
C LEU A 11 -11.85 8.00 -11.85
N GLU A 12 -11.48 8.83 -12.83
CA GLU A 12 -12.04 10.17 -13.00
C GLU A 12 -13.56 10.13 -13.23
N GLU A 13 -14.03 9.18 -14.04
CA GLU A 13 -15.45 8.96 -14.27
C GLU A 13 -16.18 8.54 -12.99
N SER A 14 -15.57 7.68 -12.18
CA SER A 14 -16.11 7.26 -10.88
C SER A 14 -16.17 8.42 -9.89
N ILE A 15 -15.12 9.27 -9.86
CA ILE A 15 -15.10 10.51 -9.06
C ILE A 15 -16.21 11.46 -9.53
N ARG A 16 -16.38 11.65 -10.84
CA ARG A 16 -17.41 12.50 -11.44
C ARG A 16 -18.83 12.04 -11.08
N LYS A 17 -19.04 10.72 -10.99
CA LYS A 17 -20.30 10.11 -10.54
C LYS A 17 -20.54 10.20 -9.03
N GLY A 18 -19.52 10.57 -8.27
CA GLY A 18 -19.60 10.63 -6.81
C GLY A 18 -19.51 9.25 -6.15
N ASP A 19 -18.94 8.26 -6.83
CA ASP A 19 -18.81 6.92 -6.26
C ASP A 19 -17.86 6.97 -5.05
N PRO A 20 -18.27 6.40 -3.90
CA PRO A 20 -17.46 6.43 -2.70
C PRO A 20 -16.26 5.47 -2.78
N THR A 21 -16.35 4.46 -3.64
CA THR A 21 -15.35 3.41 -3.78
C THR A 21 -15.07 3.13 -5.25
N TRP A 22 -13.82 2.87 -5.58
CA TRP A 22 -13.40 2.49 -6.93
C TRP A 22 -12.16 1.60 -6.86
N SER A 23 -11.93 0.79 -7.88
CA SER A 23 -10.68 0.04 -8.05
C SER A 23 -10.32 -0.14 -9.52
N SER A 24 -9.04 -0.03 -9.83
CA SER A 24 -8.47 -0.39 -11.14
C SER A 24 -8.62 -1.88 -11.43
N GLU A 25 -8.38 -2.29 -12.68
CA GLU A 25 -8.12 -3.70 -12.99
C GLU A 25 -6.75 -4.13 -12.41
N PRO A 26 -6.63 -5.34 -11.83
CA PRO A 26 -5.34 -5.84 -11.35
C PRO A 26 -4.32 -6.04 -12.49
N ILE A 27 -3.11 -5.49 -12.32
CA ILE A 27 -2.00 -5.59 -13.28
C ILE A 27 -0.98 -6.62 -12.77
N PHE A 28 -0.56 -7.54 -13.63
CA PHE A 28 0.42 -8.59 -13.30
C PHE A 28 1.86 -8.05 -13.36
N ASN A 29 2.66 -8.34 -12.34
CA ASN A 29 4.09 -8.12 -12.36
C ASN A 29 4.81 -9.47 -12.52
N GLU A 30 5.57 -9.63 -13.60
CA GLU A 30 6.26 -10.89 -13.89
C GLU A 30 7.37 -11.21 -12.88
N ALA A 31 8.07 -10.19 -12.37
CA ALA A 31 9.21 -10.37 -11.47
C ALA A 31 8.81 -10.97 -10.11
N THR A 32 7.67 -10.54 -9.54
CA THR A 32 7.14 -11.08 -8.28
C THR A 32 6.13 -12.20 -8.48
N GLY A 33 5.60 -12.35 -9.70
CA GLY A 33 4.49 -13.23 -10.00
C GLY A 33 3.18 -12.81 -9.30
N SER A 34 3.08 -11.59 -8.78
CA SER A 34 1.92 -11.04 -8.08
C SER A 34 1.06 -10.16 -9.00
N TYR A 35 -0.20 -9.92 -8.61
CA TYR A 35 -1.02 -8.87 -9.22
C TYR A 35 -1.14 -7.67 -8.28
N TYR A 36 -1.18 -6.47 -8.83
CA TYR A 36 -1.32 -5.23 -8.08
C TYR A 36 -2.53 -4.44 -8.55
N GLN A 37 -3.21 -3.78 -7.64
CA GLN A 37 -4.43 -3.03 -7.92
C GLN A 37 -4.45 -1.76 -7.08
N LEU A 38 -4.63 -0.61 -7.72
CA LEU A 38 -4.94 0.64 -7.05
C LEU A 38 -6.43 0.68 -6.71
N ALA A 39 -6.75 1.00 -5.46
CA ALA A 39 -8.11 1.17 -4.98
C ALA A 39 -8.31 2.53 -4.32
N ARG A 40 -9.55 3.02 -4.37
CA ARG A 40 -10.01 4.26 -3.76
C ARG A 40 -11.20 3.99 -2.83
N ASP A 41 -11.20 4.65 -1.69
CA ASP A 41 -12.29 4.63 -0.72
C ASP A 41 -12.33 5.93 0.07
N VAL A 42 -13.41 6.71 -0.08
CA VAL A 42 -13.58 7.99 0.60
C VAL A 42 -14.13 7.87 2.02
N GLY A 43 -14.54 6.68 2.45
CA GLY A 43 -15.08 6.44 3.80
C GLY A 43 -16.08 7.50 4.27
N LEU A 44 -16.13 7.72 5.59
CA LEU A 44 -16.93 8.79 6.21
C LEU A 44 -16.12 10.09 6.45
N LYS A 45 -14.80 10.05 6.30
CA LYS A 45 -13.88 11.17 6.61
C LYS A 45 -12.96 11.52 5.44
N ASN A 46 -13.45 11.39 4.21
CA ASN A 46 -12.64 11.59 3.00
C ASN A 46 -11.41 10.66 2.94
N GLY A 47 -11.57 9.44 3.42
CA GLY A 47 -10.58 8.37 3.38
C GLY A 47 -10.83 7.30 4.43
N ILE A 48 -9.95 6.31 4.42
CA ILE A 48 -9.85 5.26 5.43
C ILE A 48 -8.45 5.21 6.03
N ASN A 49 -8.34 4.74 7.28
CA ASN A 49 -7.04 4.57 7.91
C ASN A 49 -6.35 3.28 7.42
N TRP A 50 -5.06 3.14 7.75
CA TRP A 50 -4.25 1.99 7.32
C TRP A 50 -4.86 0.64 7.72
N GLU A 51 -5.39 0.52 8.94
CA GLU A 51 -5.98 -0.73 9.43
C GLU A 51 -7.24 -1.12 8.64
N THR A 52 -8.12 -0.15 8.37
CA THR A 52 -9.31 -0.37 7.54
C THR A 52 -8.91 -0.72 6.11
N ALA A 53 -7.92 -0.02 5.54
CA ALA A 53 -7.41 -0.32 4.20
C ALA A 53 -6.83 -1.75 4.13
N ASN A 54 -6.07 -2.16 5.15
CA ASN A 54 -5.55 -3.52 5.24
C ASN A 54 -6.66 -4.56 5.36
N ALA A 55 -7.65 -4.35 6.22
CA ALA A 55 -8.78 -5.25 6.38
C ALA A 55 -9.62 -5.35 5.09
N LYS A 56 -9.77 -4.26 4.33
CA LYS A 56 -10.44 -4.26 3.03
C LYS A 56 -9.64 -5.01 1.98
N ALA A 57 -8.34 -4.73 1.86
CA ALA A 57 -7.44 -5.46 0.95
C ALA A 57 -7.46 -6.97 1.21
N GLN A 58 -7.46 -7.40 2.47
CA GLN A 58 -7.53 -8.82 2.87
C GLN A 58 -8.84 -9.53 2.51
N ARG A 59 -9.93 -8.78 2.31
CA ARG A 59 -11.22 -9.35 1.87
C ARG A 59 -11.29 -9.55 0.36
N LEU A 60 -10.45 -8.85 -0.40
CA LEU A 60 -10.41 -8.99 -1.84
C LEU A 60 -9.78 -10.32 -2.24
N SER A 61 -10.21 -10.82 -3.40
CA SER A 61 -9.61 -11.98 -4.01
C SER A 61 -9.60 -11.83 -5.52
N PHE A 62 -8.50 -12.22 -6.15
CA PHE A 62 -8.37 -12.19 -7.59
C PHE A 62 -7.67 -13.46 -8.06
N LYS A 63 -8.28 -14.17 -9.03
CA LYS A 63 -7.77 -15.45 -9.56
C LYS A 63 -7.36 -16.45 -8.45
N GLY A 64 -8.21 -16.59 -7.43
CA GLY A 64 -7.98 -17.50 -6.30
C GLY A 64 -6.96 -17.01 -5.25
N ARG A 65 -6.34 -15.83 -5.45
CA ARG A 65 -5.34 -15.27 -4.53
C ARG A 65 -5.98 -14.24 -3.61
N LYS A 66 -5.71 -14.33 -2.30
CA LYS A 66 -6.20 -13.35 -1.32
C LYS A 66 -5.38 -12.07 -1.38
N GLY A 67 -6.05 -10.92 -1.34
CA GLY A 67 -5.38 -9.63 -1.33
C GLY A 67 -4.70 -9.32 0.01
N ARG A 68 -3.80 -8.35 -0.02
CA ARG A 68 -3.22 -7.67 1.15
C ARG A 68 -2.79 -6.26 0.71
N LEU A 69 -2.49 -5.36 1.65
CA LEU A 69 -1.79 -4.13 1.24
C LEU A 69 -0.40 -4.48 0.72
N ALA A 70 0.01 -3.82 -0.36
CA ALA A 70 1.19 -4.20 -1.13
C ALA A 70 2.49 -4.18 -0.33
N VAL A 71 3.26 -5.27 -0.45
CA VAL A 71 4.66 -5.35 -0.01
C VAL A 71 5.54 -4.79 -1.14
N ILE A 72 6.41 -3.83 -0.82
CA ILE A 72 7.30 -3.17 -1.77
C ILE A 72 8.71 -3.21 -1.21
N ASP A 73 9.42 -4.30 -1.46
CA ASP A 73 10.68 -4.65 -0.81
C ASP A 73 11.89 -4.66 -1.76
N THR A 74 11.69 -4.24 -3.01
CA THR A 74 12.74 -4.14 -4.04
C THR A 74 12.63 -2.83 -4.82
N PRO A 75 13.77 -2.27 -5.28
CA PRO A 75 13.77 -1.09 -6.14
C PRO A 75 13.06 -1.33 -7.48
N GLU A 76 13.18 -2.53 -8.05
CA GLU A 76 12.56 -2.91 -9.31
C GLU A 76 11.03 -2.88 -9.21
N LEU A 77 10.47 -3.42 -8.12
CA LEU A 77 9.03 -3.37 -7.88
C LEU A 77 8.56 -1.92 -7.67
N SER A 78 9.33 -1.11 -6.95
CA SER A 78 8.99 0.31 -6.77
C SER A 78 8.96 1.07 -8.09
N ALA A 79 9.92 0.83 -8.99
CA ALA A 79 9.96 1.44 -10.32
C ALA A 79 8.76 0.98 -11.16
N TRP A 80 8.50 -0.32 -11.17
CA TRP A 80 7.36 -0.89 -11.90
C TRP A 80 6.02 -0.32 -11.42
N LEU A 81 5.84 -0.15 -10.11
CA LEU A 81 4.63 0.45 -9.55
C LEU A 81 4.46 1.92 -9.98
N ASN A 82 5.57 2.66 -10.09
CA ASN A 82 5.52 4.03 -10.57
C ASN A 82 5.09 4.13 -12.04
N GLU A 83 5.55 3.21 -12.88
CA GLU A 83 5.18 3.15 -14.29
C GLU A 83 3.72 2.74 -14.49
N ASN A 84 3.21 1.80 -13.69
CA ASN A 84 1.87 1.24 -13.89
C ASN A 84 0.78 1.97 -13.10
N PHE A 85 1.13 2.59 -11.98
CA PHE A 85 0.24 3.36 -11.12
C PHE A 85 0.85 4.72 -10.79
N PRO A 86 1.02 5.62 -11.77
CA PRO A 86 1.46 6.97 -11.50
C PRO A 86 0.44 7.65 -10.59
N LEU A 87 0.84 7.96 -9.36
CA LEU A 87 -0.06 8.52 -8.34
C LEU A 87 -0.15 10.05 -8.41
N THR A 88 0.77 10.68 -9.14
CA THR A 88 0.82 12.12 -9.32
C THR A 88 -0.46 12.65 -9.97
N GLY A 89 -0.98 13.76 -9.45
CA GLY A 89 -2.19 14.42 -9.94
C GLY A 89 -3.51 13.75 -9.51
N LEU A 90 -3.47 12.62 -8.79
CA LEU A 90 -4.67 12.08 -8.16
C LEU A 90 -5.15 13.00 -7.03
N GLY A 91 -6.47 13.09 -6.83
CA GLY A 91 -7.08 13.91 -5.79
C GLY A 91 -6.44 13.68 -4.40
N TYR A 92 -6.33 14.73 -3.60
CA TYR A 92 -5.64 14.72 -2.30
C TYR A 92 -4.14 14.33 -2.37
N GLY A 93 -3.49 14.66 -3.50
CA GLY A 93 -2.05 14.50 -3.70
C GLY A 93 -1.61 13.05 -3.91
N GLY A 94 -2.53 12.17 -4.31
CA GLY A 94 -2.22 10.76 -4.63
C GLY A 94 -1.64 9.93 -3.48
N ASN A 95 -1.74 10.40 -2.24
CA ASN A 95 -1.20 9.69 -1.09
C ASN A 95 -1.89 8.32 -0.95
N THR A 96 -1.10 7.25 -0.97
CA THR A 96 -1.59 5.88 -1.15
C THR A 96 -1.00 4.95 -0.09
N TRP A 97 -1.86 4.30 0.71
CA TRP A 97 -1.41 3.33 1.70
C TRP A 97 -0.73 2.13 1.06
N ILE A 98 0.34 1.66 1.69
CA ILE A 98 1.04 0.41 1.37
C ILE A 98 1.10 -0.50 2.58
N GLY A 99 1.57 -1.74 2.41
CA GLY A 99 1.57 -2.76 3.44
C GLY A 99 2.49 -2.51 4.61
N LEU A 100 3.26 -1.42 4.64
CA LEU A 100 4.22 -1.15 5.70
C LEU A 100 3.59 -0.35 6.85
N ARG A 101 3.96 -0.70 8.08
CA ARG A 101 3.70 0.11 9.28
C ARG A 101 4.90 0.10 10.21
N TYR A 102 5.06 1.19 10.96
CA TYR A 102 6.08 1.34 11.98
C TYR A 102 5.46 1.24 13.38
N TRP A 103 5.90 0.27 14.17
CA TRP A 103 5.49 0.09 15.55
C TRP A 103 6.29 1.00 16.48
N CYS A 104 5.64 1.96 17.13
CA CYS A 104 6.33 2.96 17.93
C CYS A 104 7.01 2.36 19.17
N ARG A 105 6.33 1.41 19.85
CA ARG A 105 6.86 0.76 21.06
C ARG A 105 8.10 -0.08 20.79
N PHE A 106 8.08 -0.84 19.68
CA PHE A 106 9.16 -1.77 19.33
C PHE A 106 10.22 -1.13 18.44
N ARG A 107 9.96 0.08 17.94
CA ARG A 107 10.78 0.75 16.93
C ARG A 107 11.09 -0.19 15.77
N GLN A 108 10.04 -0.76 15.18
CA GLN A 108 10.18 -1.82 14.19
C GLN A 108 9.20 -1.62 13.04
N LEU A 109 9.64 -1.89 11.81
CA LEU A 109 8.79 -1.93 10.63
C LEU A 109 8.27 -3.36 10.41
N SER A 110 6.99 -3.49 10.07
CA SER A 110 6.40 -4.76 9.65
C SER A 110 5.50 -4.56 8.45
N TRP A 111 5.52 -5.53 7.55
CA TRP A 111 4.62 -5.62 6.42
C TRP A 111 3.22 -6.14 6.84
N SER A 112 2.27 -6.05 5.93
CA SER A 112 0.87 -6.48 6.09
C SER A 112 0.73 -8.00 6.24
N ASN A 113 1.73 -8.75 5.79
CA ASN A 113 1.89 -10.19 5.96
C ASN A 113 2.57 -10.58 7.29
N SER A 114 2.77 -9.62 8.20
CA SER A 114 3.45 -9.80 9.50
C SER A 114 4.96 -10.04 9.43
N GLU A 115 5.57 -10.04 8.25
CA GLU A 115 7.02 -10.11 8.14
C GLU A 115 7.67 -8.81 8.64
N VAL A 116 8.81 -8.96 9.32
CA VAL A 116 9.61 -7.82 9.77
C VAL A 116 10.34 -7.23 8.57
N HIS A 117 10.29 -5.92 8.42
CA HIS A 117 11.09 -5.22 7.43
C HIS A 117 12.40 -4.76 8.08
N PRO A 118 13.56 -5.33 7.70
CA PRO A 118 14.86 -4.96 8.28
C PRO A 118 15.22 -3.50 8.01
N PHE A 119 15.91 -2.85 8.95
CA PHE A 119 16.33 -1.45 8.78
C PHE A 119 17.29 -1.22 7.60
N ASN A 120 18.04 -2.24 7.20
CA ASN A 120 18.98 -2.20 6.07
C ASN A 120 18.38 -2.77 4.77
N ALA A 121 17.09 -3.14 4.77
CA ALA A 121 16.42 -3.56 3.56
C ALA A 121 16.11 -2.34 2.66
N PHE A 122 15.72 -2.61 1.42
CA PHE A 122 15.32 -1.58 0.47
C PHE A 122 14.26 -0.65 1.08
N SER A 123 14.52 0.64 1.03
CA SER A 123 13.53 1.65 1.39
C SER A 123 13.79 2.95 0.65
N ILE A 124 12.72 3.69 0.40
CA ILE A 124 12.76 4.96 -0.32
C ILE A 124 12.01 6.04 0.47
N TRP A 125 12.39 6.19 1.74
CA TRP A 125 11.82 7.19 2.65
C TRP A 125 12.00 8.60 2.13
N ASP A 126 10.98 9.43 2.30
CA ASP A 126 11.06 10.86 2.05
C ASP A 126 11.83 11.58 3.16
N ASN A 127 12.19 12.85 2.94
CA ASN A 127 12.78 13.72 3.96
C ASN A 127 11.87 14.94 4.23
N PRO A 128 11.24 15.05 5.41
CA PRO A 128 11.29 14.10 6.54
C PRO A 128 10.50 12.80 6.28
N TRP A 129 10.86 11.72 7.00
CA TRP A 129 10.24 10.39 6.87
C TRP A 129 8.82 10.31 7.46
N TYR A 130 8.40 11.34 8.20
CA TYR A 130 7.09 11.44 8.83
C TYR A 130 6.28 12.61 8.26
N TYR A 131 4.95 12.52 8.35
CA TYR A 131 4.04 13.57 7.92
C TYR A 131 3.88 14.67 8.99
N ARG A 132 4.55 15.82 8.77
CA ARG A 132 4.51 17.06 9.59
C ARG A 132 4.87 16.86 11.08
N ASP A 133 5.37 17.91 11.74
CA ASP A 133 6.10 17.81 13.02
C ASP A 133 5.30 17.41 14.27
N GLU A 134 3.99 17.19 14.16
CA GLU A 134 3.10 17.08 15.33
C GLU A 134 2.71 15.64 15.70
N VAL A 135 2.76 14.67 14.77
CA VAL A 135 2.30 13.29 15.05
C VAL A 135 3.30 12.26 14.54
N ARG A 136 4.22 11.87 15.42
CA ARG A 136 5.27 10.87 15.17
C ARG A 136 5.51 10.04 16.42
N CYS A 137 6.12 8.86 16.31
CA CYS A 137 6.46 8.09 17.50
C CYS A 137 7.27 8.93 18.50
N GLY A 138 6.83 8.96 19.75
CA GLY A 138 7.35 9.87 20.79
C GLY A 138 6.56 11.18 20.95
N HIS A 139 5.61 11.49 20.06
CA HIS A 139 4.70 12.63 20.18
C HIS A 139 3.40 12.48 19.34
N PRO A 140 2.21 12.31 19.96
CA PRO A 140 1.98 12.12 21.40
C PRO A 140 2.56 10.79 21.92
N ALA A 141 2.70 10.69 23.25
CA ALA A 141 3.39 9.57 23.92
C ALA A 141 2.81 8.18 23.58
N ASP A 142 1.51 8.09 23.30
CA ASP A 142 0.78 6.82 23.19
C ASP A 142 0.40 6.43 21.75
N LEU A 143 1.16 6.86 20.75
CA LEU A 143 0.98 6.32 19.40
C LEU A 143 1.40 4.84 19.38
N PRO A 144 0.50 3.87 19.09
CA PRO A 144 0.87 2.46 19.04
C PRO A 144 1.71 2.14 17.79
N TRP A 145 1.35 2.76 16.67
CA TRP A 145 2.01 2.58 15.38
C TRP A 145 1.69 3.74 14.41
N MET A 146 2.45 3.80 13.32
CA MET A 146 2.28 4.71 12.20
C MET A 146 2.12 3.91 10.91
N GLY A 147 1.09 4.20 10.12
CA GLY A 147 0.92 3.60 8.80
C GLY A 147 1.86 4.27 7.80
N VAL A 148 2.35 3.52 6.82
CA VAL A 148 3.23 4.04 5.76
C VAL A 148 2.47 4.13 4.45
N TYR A 149 2.74 5.21 3.72
CA TYR A 149 2.12 5.50 2.44
C TYR A 149 3.14 6.02 1.43
N ILE A 150 2.82 5.89 0.15
CA ILE A 150 3.54 6.53 -0.95
C ILE A 150 3.01 7.95 -1.11
N VAL A 151 3.91 8.94 -1.13
CA VAL A 151 3.60 10.33 -1.47
C VAL A 151 3.43 10.43 -2.98
N GLY A 152 2.28 10.91 -3.46
CA GLY A 152 1.94 10.84 -4.90
C GLY A 152 2.87 11.64 -5.82
N ASP A 153 3.49 12.71 -5.33
CA ASP A 153 4.36 13.58 -6.16
C ASP A 153 5.82 13.11 -6.20
N THR A 154 6.30 12.45 -5.15
CA THR A 154 7.71 12.02 -5.05
C THR A 154 7.88 10.52 -5.21
N MET A 155 6.78 9.77 -5.07
CA MET A 155 6.76 8.30 -4.99
C MET A 155 7.61 7.73 -3.85
N ARG A 156 7.98 8.58 -2.88
CA ARG A 156 8.74 8.20 -1.68
C ARG A 156 7.81 7.85 -0.54
N TRP A 157 8.32 7.13 0.45
CA TRP A 157 7.54 6.68 1.59
C TRP A 157 7.52 7.72 2.70
N ARG A 158 6.35 7.89 3.32
CA ARG A 158 6.23 8.61 4.61
C ARG A 158 5.39 7.80 5.58
N ALA A 159 5.64 7.98 6.86
CA ALA A 159 4.84 7.43 7.94
C ALA A 159 3.93 8.51 8.55
N VAL A 160 2.75 8.10 9.03
CA VAL A 160 1.82 9.00 9.73
C VAL A 160 1.03 8.23 10.78
N GLY A 161 0.58 8.92 11.84
CA GLY A 161 -0.14 8.29 12.95
C GLY A 161 -1.36 7.46 12.51
N PHE A 162 -1.63 6.36 13.23
CA PHE A 162 -2.64 5.34 12.92
C PHE A 162 -4.08 5.83 12.66
N ARG A 163 -4.43 7.03 13.11
CA ARG A 163 -5.76 7.65 12.90
C ARG A 163 -5.87 8.44 11.60
N LYS A 164 -4.76 8.68 10.90
CA LYS A 164 -4.79 9.38 9.62
C LYS A 164 -5.57 8.56 8.61
N VAL A 165 -6.29 9.26 7.74
CA VAL A 165 -7.05 8.66 6.64
C VAL A 165 -6.48 9.09 5.29
N MET A 166 -6.58 8.20 4.31
CA MET A 166 -6.25 8.46 2.90
C MET A 166 -7.31 7.81 2.03
N MET A 167 -7.49 8.36 0.83
CA MET A 167 -8.45 7.81 -0.12
C MET A 167 -7.91 6.60 -0.86
N HIS A 168 -6.60 6.50 -1.06
CA HIS A 168 -6.01 5.51 -1.93
C HIS A 168 -5.23 4.47 -1.14
N TYR A 169 -5.23 3.24 -1.65
CA TYR A 169 -4.42 2.15 -1.12
C TYR A 169 -4.07 1.17 -2.25
N LEU A 170 -2.88 0.58 -2.15
CA LEU A 170 -2.39 -0.38 -3.13
C LEU A 170 -2.57 -1.80 -2.60
N VAL A 171 -3.29 -2.62 -3.36
CA VAL A 171 -3.57 -4.02 -3.06
C VAL A 171 -2.59 -4.89 -3.85
N GLU A 172 -2.03 -5.89 -3.20
CA GLU A 172 -1.25 -6.97 -3.81
C GLU A 172 -2.01 -8.28 -3.65
N TYR A 173 -2.07 -9.06 -4.72
CA TYR A 173 -2.51 -10.45 -4.74
C TYR A 173 -1.27 -11.34 -4.97
N PRO A 174 -0.62 -11.82 -3.89
CA PRO A 174 0.67 -12.47 -3.96
C PRO A 174 0.64 -13.73 -4.80
N ALA A 175 1.79 -14.08 -5.38
CA ALA A 175 1.99 -15.41 -5.95
C ALA A 175 1.65 -16.50 -4.91
N PRO A 176 1.09 -17.65 -5.34
CA PRO A 176 0.95 -18.79 -4.45
C PRO A 176 2.32 -19.13 -3.89
N GLN A 177 2.41 -19.34 -2.57
CA GLN A 177 3.61 -19.94 -2.00
C GLN A 177 3.71 -21.35 -2.60
N SER A 178 4.81 -21.66 -3.29
CA SER A 178 5.08 -23.01 -3.76
C SER A 178 5.03 -23.97 -2.57
N GLU A 179 4.16 -24.99 -2.61
CA GLU A 179 4.01 -26.00 -1.55
C GLU A 179 5.26 -26.91 -1.36
N ASP A 180 6.36 -26.65 -2.08
CA ASP A 180 7.47 -27.60 -2.24
C ASP A 180 8.46 -27.71 -1.06
N THR A 181 8.30 -26.91 0.00
CA THR A 181 9.21 -27.02 1.17
C THR A 181 8.66 -27.87 2.32
N ALA A 182 7.38 -28.28 2.29
CA ALA A 182 6.76 -29.00 3.40
C ALA A 182 6.88 -30.54 3.34
N LYS A 183 7.37 -31.11 2.23
CA LYS A 183 7.42 -32.59 2.04
C LYS A 183 8.79 -33.24 2.19
N ASN A 184 9.86 -32.48 2.48
CA ASN A 184 11.22 -33.03 2.55
C ASN A 184 11.80 -33.27 3.96
N ASN A 185 11.03 -33.07 5.03
CA ASN A 185 11.48 -33.34 6.41
C ASN A 185 10.71 -34.49 7.10
N ILE A 186 10.47 -35.57 6.36
CA ILE A 186 10.16 -36.88 6.96
C ILE A 186 11.13 -37.89 6.35
N LYS A 187 12.32 -38.02 6.95
CA LYS A 187 13.14 -39.22 6.94
C LYS A 187 13.81 -39.37 8.29
#